data_AF-A0A962KCJ6-F1
#
_entry.id   AF-A0A962KCJ6-F1
#
_cell.length_a   1.000
_cell.length_b   1.000
_cell.length_c   1.000
_cell.angle_alpha   90.00
_cell.angle_beta   90.00
_cell.angle_gamma   90.00
#
_symmetry.space_group_name_H-M   'P 1'
#
loop_
_entity.id
_entity.type
_entity.pdbx_description
1 polymer ?
#
loop_
_entity_poly.entity_id
_entity_poly.type
_entity_poly.pdbx_seq_one_letter_code
_entity_poly.pdbx_strand_id
1 'polypeptide(L)'
;MLKLVCEFENYIRANAGFIPNYDERYHYNETITTAFVESTVNYVISKRFVKKQQMRWTQRGAHLLLKTRVQVLNDDLRKTFGRWFQGMSVVENEESKKAA
;
A
#
# COMPACT_ATOMS: atom_id res chain seq x y z
N MET A 1 35.97 -2.11 8.00
CA MET A 1 35.31 -3.37 7.59
C MET A 1 34.87 -4.20 8.80
N LEU A 2 35.77 -4.68 9.67
CA LEU A 2 35.40 -5.52 10.83
C LEU A 2 34.39 -4.87 11.79
N LYS A 3 34.52 -3.57 12.08
CA LYS A 3 33.59 -2.83 12.95
C LYS A 3 32.14 -2.85 12.43
N LEU A 4 31.94 -2.64 11.13
CA LEU A 4 30.61 -2.68 10.51
C LEU A 4 29.97 -4.07 10.61
N VAL A 5 30.77 -5.13 10.47
CA VAL A 5 30.29 -6.52 10.58
C VAL A 5 29.85 -6.81 12.02
N CYS A 6 30.62 -6.40 13.02
CA CYS A 6 30.24 -6.56 14.42
C CYS A 6 28.99 -5.73 14.80
N GLU A 7 28.88 -4.50 14.29
CA GLU A 7 27.69 -3.66 14.49
C GLU A 7 26.44 -4.29 13.85
N PHE A 8 26.59 -4.86 12.65
CA PHE A 8 25.52 -5.55 11.97
C PHE A 8 25.11 -6.84 12.69
N GLU A 9 26.07 -7.65 13.13
CA GLU A 9 25.82 -8.87 13.91
C GLU A 9 25.08 -8.55 15.22
N ASN A 10 25.49 -7.50 15.93
CA ASN A 10 24.82 -7.04 17.13
C ASN A 10 23.38 -6.57 16.84
N TYR A 11 23.18 -5.85 15.73
CA TYR A 11 21.86 -5.44 15.29
C TYR A 11 20.96 -6.64 15.00
N ILE A 12 21.45 -7.64 14.26
CA ILE A 12 20.69 -8.86 13.95
C ILE A 12 20.34 -9.62 15.23
N ARG A 13 21.31 -9.80 16.14
CA ARG A 13 21.05 -10.48 17.43
C ARG A 13 20.02 -9.75 18.27
N ALA A 14 20.12 -8.43 18.39
CA ALA A 14 19.20 -7.62 19.17
C ALA A 14 17.77 -7.64 18.60
N ASN A 15 17.63 -7.78 17.28
CA ASN A 15 16.34 -7.73 16.59
C ASN A 15 15.85 -9.12 16.13
N ALA A 16 16.51 -10.22 16.49
CA ALA A 16 16.22 -11.55 15.98
C ALA A 16 14.74 -11.96 16.17
N GLY A 17 14.13 -11.61 17.32
CA GLY A 17 12.71 -11.88 17.59
C GLY A 17 11.73 -11.08 16.73
N PHE A 18 12.19 -10.03 16.04
CA PHE A 18 11.40 -9.22 15.12
C PHE A 18 11.63 -9.57 13.65
N ILE A 19 12.66 -10.36 13.33
CA ILE A 19 12.96 -10.79 11.96
C ILE A 19 12.02 -11.95 11.61
N PRO A 20 11.10 -11.79 10.64
CA PRO A 20 10.21 -12.88 10.25
C PRO A 20 10.98 -14.03 9.60
N ASN A 21 10.51 -15.26 9.80
CA ASN A 21 10.99 -16.40 9.02
C ASN A 21 10.44 -16.32 7.59
N TYR A 22 11.22 -15.75 6.68
CA TYR A 22 10.80 -15.57 5.29
C TYR A 22 10.64 -16.89 4.52
N ASP A 23 11.37 -17.93 4.93
CA ASP A 23 11.29 -19.27 4.32
C ASP A 23 9.95 -19.92 4.65
N GLU A 24 9.55 -19.87 5.92
CA GLU A 24 8.24 -20.32 6.38
C GLU A 24 7.11 -19.57 5.69
N ARG A 25 7.20 -18.23 5.60
CA ARG A 25 6.22 -17.40 4.87
C ARG A 25 6.13 -17.76 3.39
N TYR A 26 7.26 -18.06 2.75
CA TYR A 26 7.29 -18.51 1.35
C TYR A 26 6.54 -19.84 1.20
N HIS A 27 6.80 -20.81 2.09
CA HIS A 27 6.13 -22.11 2.07
C HIS A 27 4.62 -22.04 2.35
N TYR A 28 4.18 -21.09 3.17
CA TYR A 28 2.75 -20.86 3.45
C TYR A 28 2.07 -19.86 2.50
N ASN A 29 2.74 -19.42 1.43
CA ASN A 29 2.25 -18.40 0.50
C ASN A 29 1.81 -17.09 1.20
N GLU A 30 2.46 -16.74 2.29
CA GLU A 30 2.22 -15.50 3.01
C GLU A 30 2.98 -14.33 2.38
N THR A 31 2.57 -13.10 2.69
CA THR A 31 3.24 -11.89 2.22
C THR A 31 4.69 -11.85 2.74
N ILE A 32 5.64 -12.07 1.83
CA ILE A 32 7.07 -12.14 2.12
C ILE A 32 7.59 -10.78 2.58
N THR A 33 7.21 -9.67 1.92
CA THR A 33 7.73 -8.35 2.28
C THR A 33 6.77 -7.22 1.93
N THR A 34 6.73 -6.21 2.80
CA THR A 34 6.06 -4.92 2.55
C THR A 34 6.97 -3.91 1.86
N ALA A 35 8.25 -4.24 1.64
CA ALA A 35 9.26 -3.30 1.11
C ALA A 35 8.87 -2.68 -0.24
N PHE A 36 8.17 -3.42 -1.10
CA PHE A 36 7.66 -2.88 -2.37
C PHE A 36 6.57 -1.81 -2.14
N VAL A 37 5.66 -2.06 -1.21
CA VAL A 37 4.62 -1.10 -0.82
C VAL A 37 5.25 0.11 -0.14
N GLU A 38 6.16 -0.11 0.80
CA GLU A 38 6.88 0.93 1.54
C GLU A 38 7.69 1.84 0.62
N SER A 39 8.44 1.26 -0.34
CA SER A 39 9.20 2.03 -1.32
C SER A 39 8.29 2.84 -2.25
N THR A 40 7.16 2.27 -2.67
CA THR A 40 6.14 2.99 -3.45
C THR A 40 5.56 4.17 -2.67
N VAL A 41 5.22 3.95 -1.40
CA VAL A 41 4.73 5.01 -0.50
C VAL A 41 5.79 6.10 -0.33
N ASN A 42 7.05 5.73 -0.06
CA ASN A 42 8.15 6.67 0.09
C ASN A 42 8.41 7.49 -1.18
N TYR A 43 8.30 6.86 -2.36
CA TYR A 43 8.39 7.54 -3.64
C TYR A 43 7.26 8.55 -3.85
N VAL A 44 6.01 8.15 -3.61
CA VAL A 44 4.84 9.04 -3.72
C VAL A 44 4.97 10.21 -2.77
N ILE A 45 5.38 9.95 -1.53
CA ILE A 45 5.60 11.00 -0.54
C ILE A 45 6.69 11.96 -1.03
N SER A 46 7.83 11.44 -1.46
CA SER A 46 8.93 12.25 -1.97
C SER A 46 8.51 13.07 -3.20
N LYS A 47 7.81 12.48 -4.16
CA LYS A 47 7.34 13.18 -5.37
C LYS A 47 6.33 14.29 -5.09
N ARG A 48 5.53 14.16 -4.04
CA ARG A 48 4.45 15.11 -3.72
C ARG A 48 4.83 16.11 -2.62
N PHE A 49 5.88 15.82 -1.83
CA PHE A 49 6.18 16.56 -0.61
C PHE A 49 7.67 16.91 -0.40
N VAL A 50 8.60 16.36 -1.18
CA VAL A 50 10.02 16.77 -1.11
C VAL A 50 10.32 17.91 -2.09
N LYS A 51 11.06 18.91 -1.60
CA LYS A 51 11.44 20.18 -2.23
C LYS A 51 10.29 21.19 -2.45
N LYS A 52 10.46 22.38 -1.88
CA LYS A 52 9.67 23.63 -2.04
C LYS A 52 8.14 23.55 -1.81
N GLN A 53 7.54 22.37 -1.59
CA GLN A 53 6.12 22.23 -1.23
C GLN A 53 5.99 21.89 0.26
N GLN A 54 5.28 22.76 0.99
CA GLN A 54 4.96 22.54 2.39
C GLN A 54 3.81 21.52 2.51
N MET A 55 3.86 20.65 3.52
CA MET A 55 2.81 19.65 3.80
C MET A 55 1.43 20.30 3.90
N ARG A 56 0.59 20.16 2.88
CA ARG A 56 -0.79 20.75 2.85
C ARG A 56 -1.90 19.77 3.21
N TRP A 57 -1.55 18.61 3.73
CA TRP A 57 -2.50 17.54 3.98
C TRP A 57 -2.52 17.22 5.46
N THR A 58 -3.72 17.25 6.05
CA THR A 58 -3.92 16.68 7.38
C THR A 58 -3.82 15.16 7.28
N GLN A 59 -3.45 14.50 8.38
CA GLN A 59 -3.42 13.02 8.45
C GLN A 59 -4.75 12.40 7.97
N ARG A 60 -5.87 13.04 8.32
CA ARG A 60 -7.20 12.66 7.86
C ARG A 60 -7.36 12.80 6.34
N GLY A 61 -6.88 13.89 5.76
CA GLY A 61 -6.92 14.10 4.30
C GLY A 61 -6.13 13.05 3.53
N ALA A 62 -4.91 12.73 4.00
CA ALA A 62 -4.08 11.67 3.41
C ALA A 62 -4.75 10.30 3.49
N HIS A 63 -5.33 9.96 4.64
CA HIS A 63 -6.08 8.71 4.84
C HIS A 63 -7.27 8.58 3.89
N LEU A 64 -8.07 9.62 3.76
CA LEU A 64 -9.25 9.61 2.88
C LEU A 64 -8.84 9.44 1.41
N LEU A 65 -7.80 10.14 0.98
CA LEU A 65 -7.28 10.01 -0.38
C LEU A 65 -6.70 8.63 -0.68
N LEU A 66 -6.00 8.01 0.27
CA LEU A 66 -5.54 6.63 0.13
C LEU A 66 -6.73 5.67 -0.02
N LYS A 67 -7.76 5.81 0.83
CA LYS A 67 -8.99 5.01 0.72
C LYS A 67 -9.64 5.15 -0.66
N THR A 68 -9.80 6.38 -1.16
CA THR A 68 -10.37 6.62 -2.48
C THR A 68 -9.51 6.01 -3.59
N ARG A 69 -8.18 6.15 -3.52
CA ARG A 69 -7.26 5.57 -4.52
C ARG A 69 -7.32 4.05 -4.55
N VAL A 70 -7.33 3.39 -3.38
CA VAL A 70 -7.49 1.93 -3.28
C VAL A 70 -8.83 1.49 -3.87
N GLN A 71 -9.91 2.20 -3.57
CA GLN A 71 -11.23 1.90 -4.15
C GLN A 71 -11.27 2.07 -5.68
N VAL A 72 -10.52 3.03 -6.24
CA VAL A 72 -10.37 3.15 -7.70
C VAL A 72 -9.59 1.97 -8.27
N LEU A 73 -8.46 1.60 -7.65
CA LEU A 73 -7.64 0.49 -8.13
C LEU A 73 -8.36 -0.86 -8.04
N ASN A 74 -9.25 -1.03 -7.08
CA ASN A 74 -10.07 -2.23 -6.90
C ASN A 74 -11.39 -2.19 -7.70
N ASP A 75 -11.63 -1.16 -8.51
CA ASP A 75 -12.91 -0.91 -9.23
C ASP A 75 -14.16 -0.86 -8.31
N ASP A 76 -13.97 -0.63 -7.02
CA ASP A 76 -15.03 -0.60 -6.00
C ASP A 76 -15.55 0.81 -5.69
N LEU A 77 -14.93 1.84 -6.25
CA LEU A 77 -15.32 3.23 -6.00
C LEU A 77 -16.79 3.46 -6.39
N ARG A 78 -17.18 3.03 -7.59
CA ARG A 78 -18.55 3.21 -8.11
C ARG A 78 -19.58 2.50 -7.23
N LYS A 79 -19.28 1.27 -6.78
CA LYS A 79 -20.14 0.50 -5.88
C LYS A 79 -20.32 1.21 -4.53
N THR A 80 -19.22 1.72 -3.98
CA THR A 80 -19.24 2.49 -2.72
C THR A 80 -20.11 3.74 -2.85
N PHE A 81 -19.98 4.47 -3.96
CA PHE A 81 -20.78 5.65 -4.24
C PHE A 81 -22.26 5.30 -4.48
N GLY A 82 -22.57 4.20 -5.18
CA GLY A 82 -23.95 3.76 -5.39
C GLY A 82 -24.68 3.40 -4.09
N ARG A 83 -23.96 2.90 -3.07
CA ARG A 83 -24.52 2.67 -1.73
C ARG A 83 -24.87 3.97 -1.00
N TRP A 84 -24.08 5.03 -1.17
CA TRP A 84 -24.30 6.32 -0.53
C TRP A 84 -25.29 7.20 -1.29
N PHE A 85 -25.27 7.11 -2.61
CA PHE A 85 -26.11 7.85 -3.53
C PHE A 85 -26.89 6.86 -4.39
N GLN A 86 -28.11 6.53 -3.94
CA GLN A 86 -28.95 5.52 -4.60
C GLN A 86 -29.24 5.84 -6.08
N GLY A 87 -29.23 7.11 -6.47
CA GLY A 87 -29.36 7.56 -7.87
C GLY A 87 -28.14 7.30 -8.77
N MET A 88 -27.02 6.79 -8.23
CA MET A 88 -25.84 6.36 -8.99
C MET A 88 -25.73 4.84 -9.16
N SER A 89 -26.71 4.07 -8.64
CA SER A 89 -26.77 2.61 -8.77
C SER A 89 -26.72 2.17 -10.23
N VAL A 90 -26.08 1.02 -10.46
CA VAL A 90 -25.62 0.57 -11.78
C VAL A 90 -26.83 0.23 -12.65
N VAL A 91 -26.98 0.90 -13.80
CA VAL A 91 -27.61 0.28 -14.97
C VAL A 91 -26.53 -0.62 -15.56
N GLU A 92 -26.58 -1.91 -15.24
CA GLU A 92 -25.66 -2.90 -15.80
C GLU A 92 -26.03 -3.10 -17.26
N ASN A 93 -25.26 -2.51 -18.19
CA ASN A 93 -25.22 -3.05 -19.55
C ASN A 93 -24.29 -4.27 -19.52
N GLU A 94 -24.88 -5.44 -19.27
CA GLU A 94 -24.28 -6.78 -19.35
C GLU A 94 -23.81 -7.19 -20.77
N GLU A 95 -23.66 -6.28 -21.73
CA GLU A 95 -23.45 -6.65 -23.14
C GLU A 95 -21.99 -6.75 -23.60
N SER A 96 -20.98 -6.35 -22.82
CA SER A 96 -19.58 -6.33 -23.29
C SER A 96 -18.66 -7.44 -22.77
N LYS A 97 -19.17 -8.45 -22.04
CA LYS A 97 -18.36 -9.61 -21.58
C LYS A 97 -18.56 -10.92 -22.39
N LYS A 98 -19.31 -10.91 -23.49
CA LYS A 98 -19.47 -12.08 -24.39
C LYS A 98 -18.66 -12.02 -25.70
N ALA A 99 -17.74 -11.06 -25.84
CA ALA A 99 -16.90 -10.96 -27.04
C ALA A 99 -15.43 -10.67 -26.67
N ALA A 100 -14.75 -11.69 -26.14
CA ALA A 100 -13.30 -11.86 -26.19
C ALA A 100 -12.96 -13.33 -25.90
#